data_AF-Q8L2Y5-F1
#
_entry.id   AF-Q8L2Y5-F1
#
_cell.length_a   1.000
_cell.length_b   1.000
_cell.length_c   1.000
_cell.angle_alpha   90.00
_cell.angle_beta   90.00
_cell.angle_gamma   90.00
#
_symmetry.space_group_name_H-M   'P 1'
#
loop_
_entity.id
_entity.type
_entity.pdbx_description
1 polymer ?
#
loop_
_entity_poly.entity_id
_entity_poly.type
_entity_poly.pdbx_seq_one_letter_code
_entity_poly.pdbx_strand_id
1 'polypeptide(L)'
;SFIRSAYPLAKDVVLSMISLDYDDTIMAAAGYQAEAILKETKEKHKGKYILAVEGNPPLNEGGMFCIDGGRPFVEKLKWMAEGALAVIAWGTCASSGCVQAATPNPTEATPIDKVIRDKPIIKVPGCPPIAEVMTGVVTFITTFGKLPELDHQGRPKMFYSQRIHDKCYRRAHFDAGQFVEEW
;
A
#
# COMPACT_ATOMS: atom_id res chain seq x y z
N SER A 1 5.36 -3.43 -8.43
CA SER A 1 4.29 -3.09 -9.40
C SER A 1 4.35 -1.63 -9.82
N PHE A 2 4.34 -0.68 -8.88
CA PHE A 2 4.42 0.77 -9.12
C PHE A 2 5.37 1.19 -10.26
N ILE A 3 6.62 0.71 -10.26
CA ILE A 3 7.62 1.05 -11.30
C ILE A 3 7.32 0.52 -12.71
N ARG A 4 6.24 -0.24 -12.90
CA ARG A 4 5.76 -0.75 -14.20
C ARG A 4 4.70 0.14 -14.85
N SER A 5 4.27 1.21 -14.17
CA SER A 5 3.25 2.12 -14.70
C SER A 5 3.68 2.73 -16.03
N ALA A 6 2.82 2.63 -17.03
CA ALA A 6 3.05 3.24 -18.33
C ALA A 6 2.67 4.73 -18.36
N TYR A 7 1.60 5.13 -17.66
CA TYR A 7 1.09 6.50 -17.67
C TYR A 7 0.44 6.89 -16.32
N PRO A 8 1.02 7.83 -15.55
CA PRO A 8 2.36 8.41 -15.73
C PRO A 8 3.46 7.34 -15.56
N LEU A 9 4.64 7.57 -16.15
CA LEU A 9 5.80 6.74 -15.86
C LEU A 9 6.20 6.93 -14.40
N ALA A 10 6.67 5.87 -13.73
CA ALA A 10 7.14 5.99 -12.34
C ALA A 10 8.26 7.03 -12.17
N LYS A 11 9.11 7.20 -13.19
CA LYS A 11 10.11 8.28 -13.26
C LYS A 11 9.45 9.66 -13.13
N ASP A 12 8.37 9.90 -13.87
CA ASP A 12 7.68 11.20 -13.85
C ASP A 12 6.96 11.42 -12.52
N VAL A 13 6.43 10.33 -11.91
CA VAL A 13 5.87 10.41 -10.56
C VAL A 13 6.93 10.87 -9.56
N VAL A 14 8.09 10.20 -9.52
CA VAL A 14 9.15 10.49 -8.54
C VAL A 14 9.86 11.82 -8.80
N LEU A 15 10.04 12.23 -10.06
CA LEU A 15 10.79 13.44 -10.39
C LEU A 15 9.92 14.70 -10.50
N SER A 16 8.60 14.55 -10.71
CA SER A 16 7.74 15.69 -11.06
C SER A 16 6.42 15.77 -10.30
N MET A 17 5.97 14.71 -9.63
CA MET A 17 4.64 14.71 -8.97
C MET A 17 4.71 14.67 -7.45
N ILE A 18 5.65 13.89 -6.90
CA ILE A 18 5.82 13.73 -5.44
C ILE A 18 7.30 13.88 -5.08
N SER A 19 7.55 14.23 -3.81
CA SER A 19 8.86 14.00 -3.20
C SER A 19 8.81 12.62 -2.53
N LEU A 20 9.46 11.62 -3.11
CA LEU A 20 9.57 10.29 -2.50
C LEU A 20 10.74 10.31 -1.50
N ASP A 21 10.47 10.84 -0.32
CA ASP A 21 11.51 11.18 0.67
C ASP A 21 12.16 9.95 1.33
N TYR A 22 11.46 8.81 1.37
CA TYR A 22 11.96 7.57 1.95
C TYR A 22 11.37 6.34 1.24
N ASP A 23 12.25 5.46 0.76
CA ASP A 23 11.93 4.15 0.23
C ASP A 23 13.19 3.28 0.27
N ASP A 24 13.23 2.29 1.18
CA ASP A 24 14.38 1.40 1.37
C ASP A 24 14.83 0.69 0.08
N THR A 25 13.94 0.55 -0.91
CA THR A 25 14.21 -0.16 -2.17
C THR A 25 15.10 0.63 -3.12
N ILE A 26 14.95 1.96 -3.15
CA ILE A 26 15.55 2.81 -4.20
C ILE A 26 16.29 4.05 -3.68
N MET A 27 16.26 4.31 -2.36
CA MET A 27 17.03 5.42 -1.78
C MET A 27 18.53 5.12 -1.77
N ALA A 28 19.36 6.16 -1.86
CA ALA A 28 20.81 6.03 -1.85
C ALA A 28 21.38 5.80 -0.44
N ALA A 29 20.75 6.36 0.60
CA ALA A 29 21.21 6.25 1.98
C ALA A 29 20.85 4.90 2.61
N ALA A 30 21.67 4.43 3.55
CA ALA A 30 21.46 3.20 4.30
C ALA A 30 21.85 3.40 5.77
N GLY A 31 21.49 2.46 6.65
CA GLY A 31 21.84 2.50 8.07
C GLY A 31 21.39 3.80 8.74
N TYR A 32 22.29 4.43 9.50
CA TYR A 32 21.99 5.64 10.27
C TYR A 32 21.55 6.82 9.40
N GLN A 33 22.06 6.94 8.18
CA GLN A 33 21.66 8.00 7.25
C GLN A 33 20.20 7.82 6.80
N ALA A 34 19.75 6.57 6.59
CA ALA A 34 18.35 6.28 6.29
C ALA A 34 17.44 6.59 7.48
N GLU A 35 17.84 6.21 8.70
CA GLU A 35 17.08 6.54 9.92
C GLU A 35 16.98 8.05 10.16
N ALA A 36 18.04 8.81 9.87
CA ALA A 36 18.04 10.26 9.99
C ALA A 36 17.02 10.92 9.04
N ILE A 37 16.90 10.40 7.81
CA ILE A 37 15.92 10.88 6.82
C ILE A 37 14.49 10.71 7.34
N LEU A 38 14.13 9.56 7.92
CA LEU A 38 12.78 9.37 8.48
C LEU A 38 12.43 10.39 9.56
N LYS A 39 13.39 10.65 10.46
CA LYS A 39 13.22 11.62 11.53
C LYS A 39 13.03 13.02 10.96
N GLU A 40 13.88 13.41 10.03
CA GLU A 40 13.81 14.69 9.33
C GLU A 40 12.48 14.86 8.57
N THR A 41 12.06 13.85 7.80
CA THR A 41 10.79 13.87 7.07
C THR A 41 9.61 14.01 8.02
N LYS A 42 9.57 13.25 9.12
CA LYS A 42 8.50 13.34 10.11
C LYS A 42 8.45 14.72 10.76
N GLU A 43 9.59 15.30 11.12
CA GLU A 43 9.67 16.62 11.75
C GLU A 43 9.27 17.75 10.79
N LYS A 44 9.80 17.76 9.56
CA LYS A 44 9.54 18.82 8.57
C LYS A 44 8.13 18.77 7.99
N HIS A 45 7.56 17.58 7.82
CA HIS A 45 6.31 17.38 7.10
C HIS A 45 5.18 16.82 7.98
N LYS A 46 5.29 16.94 9.32
CA LYS A 46 4.27 16.45 10.26
C LYS A 46 2.86 16.94 9.87
N GLY A 47 1.93 15.99 9.76
CA GLY A 47 0.53 16.20 9.38
C GLY A 47 0.31 16.46 7.89
N LYS A 48 1.36 16.42 7.05
CA LYS A 48 1.29 16.77 5.62
C LYS A 48 1.72 15.64 4.69
N TYR A 49 2.58 14.72 5.14
CA TYR A 49 3.03 13.60 4.29
C TYR A 49 2.01 12.45 4.25
N ILE A 50 2.03 11.72 3.15
CA ILE A 50 1.33 10.44 2.99
C ILE A 50 2.29 9.32 3.36
N LEU A 51 1.85 8.42 4.23
CA LEU A 51 2.59 7.20 4.54
C LEU A 51 2.15 6.08 3.59
N ALA A 52 3.03 5.68 2.68
CA ALA A 52 2.84 4.48 1.87
C ALA A 52 3.38 3.27 2.64
N VAL A 53 2.58 2.21 2.78
CA VAL A 53 2.99 0.96 3.44
C VAL A 53 2.81 -0.21 2.50
N GLU A 54 3.90 -0.89 2.19
CA GLU A 54 3.92 -2.21 1.54
C GLU A 54 4.25 -3.27 2.61
N GLY A 55 3.60 -4.43 2.54
CA GLY A 55 3.73 -5.46 3.58
C GLY A 55 2.85 -5.20 4.81
N ASN A 56 3.15 -5.89 5.93
CA ASN A 56 2.42 -5.76 7.18
C ASN A 56 3.29 -6.16 8.39
N PRO A 57 2.97 -5.66 9.60
CA PRO A 57 3.66 -6.06 10.83
C PRO A 57 3.25 -7.46 11.28
N PRO A 58 4.21 -8.37 11.54
CA PRO A 58 3.97 -9.55 12.35
C PRO A 58 3.84 -9.15 13.83
N LEU A 59 2.93 -9.79 14.58
CA LEU A 59 2.71 -9.49 16.00
C LEU A 59 3.20 -10.60 16.95
N ASN A 60 3.47 -11.79 16.43
CA ASN A 60 4.01 -12.89 17.22
C ASN A 60 5.48 -12.64 17.59
N GLU A 61 5.98 -13.32 18.63
CA GLU A 61 7.37 -13.22 19.13
C GLU A 61 7.81 -11.76 19.39
N GLY A 62 6.92 -10.96 19.99
CA GLY A 62 7.17 -9.55 20.26
C GLY A 62 7.32 -8.67 19.00
N GLY A 63 6.88 -9.17 17.84
CA GLY A 63 7.01 -8.50 16.55
C GLY A 63 8.37 -8.68 15.87
N MET A 64 9.24 -9.54 16.41
CA MET A 64 10.61 -9.72 15.94
C MET A 64 10.76 -10.54 14.66
N PHE A 65 9.67 -11.05 14.09
CA PHE A 65 9.70 -11.64 12.74
C PHE A 65 9.98 -10.61 11.64
N CYS A 66 9.84 -9.31 11.91
CA CYS A 66 10.27 -8.23 11.04
C CYS A 66 10.98 -7.15 11.87
N ILE A 67 12.31 -7.06 11.71
CA ILE A 67 13.19 -6.20 12.50
C ILE A 67 13.73 -5.09 11.60
N ASP A 68 13.60 -3.85 12.05
CA ASP A 68 14.13 -2.66 11.38
C ASP A 68 14.91 -1.83 12.40
N GLY A 69 16.17 -1.50 12.11
CA GLY A 69 17.04 -0.75 13.04
C GLY A 69 17.21 -1.43 14.41
N GLY A 70 17.15 -2.77 14.45
CA GLY A 70 17.23 -3.56 15.69
C GLY A 70 15.95 -3.55 16.54
N ARG A 71 14.83 -3.03 16.03
CA ARG A 71 13.54 -2.95 16.72
C ARG A 71 12.43 -3.61 15.90
N PRO A 72 11.31 -4.02 16.52
CA PRO A 72 10.14 -4.50 15.78
C PRO A 72 9.64 -3.45 14.76
N PHE A 73 9.42 -3.86 13.52
CA PHE A 73 8.91 -2.98 12.45
C PHE A 73 7.62 -2.24 12.84
N VAL A 74 6.76 -2.86 13.66
CA VAL A 74 5.51 -2.24 14.14
C VAL A 74 5.75 -0.93 14.89
N GLU A 75 6.91 -0.74 15.52
CA GLU A 75 7.29 0.52 16.18
C GLU A 75 7.52 1.63 15.16
N LYS A 76 8.33 1.37 14.12
CA LYS A 76 8.57 2.31 13.02
C LYS A 76 7.27 2.67 12.29
N LEU A 77 6.42 1.67 12.05
CA LEU A 77 5.10 1.87 11.46
C LEU A 77 4.24 2.83 12.30
N LYS A 78 4.08 2.57 13.60
CA LYS A 78 3.28 3.43 14.50
C LYS A 78 3.85 4.84 14.58
N TRP A 79 5.17 4.95 14.71
CA TRP A 79 5.85 6.24 14.78
C TRP A 79 5.63 7.05 13.50
N MET A 80 5.84 6.48 12.31
CA MET A 80 5.59 7.22 11.06
C MET A 80 4.10 7.47 10.81
N ALA A 81 3.19 6.60 11.26
CA ALA A 81 1.76 6.82 11.10
C ALA A 81 1.25 8.01 11.93
N GLU A 82 1.75 8.22 13.14
CA GLU A 82 1.37 9.33 14.03
C GLU A 82 1.50 10.70 13.34
N GLY A 83 2.58 10.90 12.58
CA GLY A 83 2.84 12.14 11.86
C GLY A 83 2.20 12.22 10.48
N ALA A 84 1.57 11.17 9.97
CA ALA A 84 1.03 11.14 8.61
C ALA A 84 -0.33 11.87 8.52
N LEU A 85 -0.60 12.45 7.35
CA LEU A 85 -1.94 12.95 6.98
C LEU A 85 -2.91 11.80 6.73
N ALA A 86 -2.46 10.80 5.97
CA ALA A 86 -3.18 9.57 5.67
C ALA A 86 -2.20 8.45 5.34
N VAL A 87 -2.68 7.21 5.35
CA VAL A 87 -1.91 6.02 5.03
C VAL A 87 -2.46 5.37 3.76
N ILE A 88 -1.59 5.03 2.82
CA ILE A 88 -1.95 4.15 1.69
C ILE A 88 -1.40 2.76 1.99
N ALA A 89 -2.30 1.79 2.11
CA ALA A 89 -1.98 0.38 2.29
C ALA A 89 -1.88 -0.29 0.92
N TRP A 90 -0.65 -0.42 0.41
CA TRP A 90 -0.38 -1.01 -0.89
C TRP A 90 -0.43 -2.53 -0.85
N GLY A 91 -1.26 -3.08 -1.74
CA GLY A 91 -1.40 -4.52 -1.93
C GLY A 91 -2.22 -5.21 -0.86
N THR A 92 -2.50 -6.48 -1.12
CA THR A 92 -3.27 -7.34 -0.22
C THR A 92 -2.54 -7.52 1.13
N CYS A 93 -1.21 -7.43 1.18
CA CYS A 93 -0.44 -7.56 2.42
C CYS A 93 -0.87 -6.50 3.44
N ALA A 94 -0.74 -5.22 3.06
CA ALA A 94 -1.11 -4.11 3.93
C ALA A 94 -2.63 -4.00 4.13
N SER A 95 -3.40 -4.34 3.11
CA SER A 95 -4.86 -4.18 3.12
C SER A 95 -5.59 -5.24 3.97
N SER A 96 -5.11 -6.49 3.96
CA SER A 96 -5.82 -7.62 4.58
C SER A 96 -4.95 -8.80 5.04
N GLY A 97 -3.62 -8.76 4.91
CA GLY A 97 -2.72 -9.81 5.41
C GLY A 97 -1.93 -10.57 4.33
N CYS A 98 -2.57 -10.86 3.18
CA CYS A 98 -2.02 -11.67 2.08
C CYS A 98 -1.50 -13.05 2.50
N VAL A 99 -0.47 -13.55 1.82
CA VAL A 99 -0.02 -14.95 1.90
C VAL A 99 0.52 -15.31 3.28
N GLN A 100 1.23 -14.39 3.93
CA GLN A 100 1.79 -14.59 5.26
C GLN A 100 0.72 -14.70 6.36
N ALA A 101 -0.47 -14.15 6.12
CA ALA A 101 -1.62 -14.23 7.03
C ALA A 101 -2.59 -15.39 6.69
N ALA A 102 -2.33 -16.13 5.61
CA ALA A 102 -3.08 -17.34 5.29
C ALA A 102 -2.82 -18.41 6.36
N THR A 103 -3.76 -19.35 6.52
CA THR A 103 -3.64 -20.45 7.50
C THR A 103 -2.27 -21.16 7.34
N PRO A 104 -1.49 -21.32 8.42
CA PRO A 104 -1.85 -21.10 9.83
C PRO A 104 -1.49 -19.71 10.43
N ASN A 105 -1.00 -18.75 9.63
CA ASN A 105 -0.53 -17.43 10.07
C ASN A 105 0.53 -17.50 11.20
N PRO A 106 1.69 -18.11 10.95
CA PRO A 106 2.68 -18.42 12.00
C PRO A 106 3.30 -17.16 12.65
N THR A 107 3.33 -16.04 11.93
CA THR A 107 3.94 -14.78 12.40
C THR A 107 2.92 -13.80 12.98
N GLU A 108 1.64 -14.17 13.00
CA GLU A 108 0.51 -13.26 13.27
C GLU A 108 0.60 -11.97 12.42
N ALA A 109 0.86 -12.14 11.13
CA ALA A 109 0.88 -11.05 10.16
C ALA A 109 -0.48 -10.34 10.13
N THR A 110 -0.47 -9.05 10.45
CA THR A 110 -1.68 -8.29 10.77
C THR A 110 -1.82 -7.05 9.87
N PRO A 111 -2.95 -6.86 9.15
CA PRO A 111 -3.10 -5.73 8.23
C PRO A 111 -3.07 -4.37 8.95
N ILE A 112 -2.72 -3.32 8.19
CA ILE A 112 -2.38 -2.00 8.75
C ILE A 112 -3.54 -1.38 9.53
N ASP A 113 -4.79 -1.58 9.08
CA ASP A 113 -6.00 -1.06 9.73
C ASP A 113 -6.33 -1.70 11.08
N LYS A 114 -5.67 -2.81 11.43
CA LYS A 114 -5.77 -3.42 12.77
C LYS A 114 -4.77 -2.83 13.76
N VAL A 115 -3.69 -2.25 13.25
CA VAL A 115 -2.59 -1.65 14.04
C VAL A 115 -2.73 -0.14 14.15
N ILE A 116 -3.03 0.55 13.05
CA ILE A 116 -3.25 2.00 12.98
C ILE A 116 -4.75 2.25 12.90
N ARG A 117 -5.31 2.98 13.87
CA ARG A 117 -6.77 3.17 14.01
C ARG A 117 -7.23 4.62 14.00
N ASP A 118 -6.29 5.55 14.06
CA ASP A 118 -6.49 6.99 14.25
C ASP A 118 -6.17 7.80 12.97
N LYS A 119 -5.98 7.12 11.83
CA LYS A 119 -5.66 7.74 10.54
C LYS A 119 -6.59 7.25 9.44
N PRO A 120 -6.88 8.08 8.42
CA PRO A 120 -7.50 7.59 7.19
C PRO A 120 -6.59 6.57 6.50
N ILE A 121 -7.14 5.39 6.17
CA ILE A 121 -6.41 4.31 5.48
C ILE A 121 -7.06 4.05 4.13
N ILE A 122 -6.29 4.22 3.06
CA ILE A 122 -6.69 3.92 1.68
C ILE A 122 -6.14 2.54 1.34
N LYS A 123 -7.02 1.55 1.24
CA LYS A 123 -6.64 0.18 0.88
C LYS A 123 -6.60 0.05 -0.63
N VAL A 124 -5.44 -0.29 -1.19
CA VAL A 124 -5.29 -0.56 -2.62
C VAL A 124 -4.87 -2.01 -2.80
N PRO A 125 -5.81 -2.97 -2.68
CA PRO A 125 -5.50 -4.40 -2.68
C PRO A 125 -5.16 -4.94 -4.07
N GLY A 126 -4.60 -6.15 -4.09
CA GLY A 126 -4.03 -6.81 -5.28
C GLY A 126 -2.66 -7.39 -4.92
N CYS A 127 -2.26 -8.49 -5.57
CA CYS A 127 -1.01 -9.18 -5.27
C CYS A 127 -0.11 -9.33 -6.52
N PRO A 128 0.45 -8.23 -7.04
CA PRO A 128 0.30 -6.84 -6.58
C PRO A 128 -0.91 -6.13 -7.20
N PRO A 129 -1.25 -4.89 -6.78
CA PRO A 129 -2.21 -4.06 -7.51
C PRO A 129 -1.70 -3.75 -8.91
N ILE A 130 -2.61 -3.43 -9.83
CA ILE A 130 -2.29 -2.98 -11.19
C ILE A 130 -1.48 -1.68 -11.10
N ALA A 131 -0.41 -1.55 -11.90
CA ALA A 131 0.52 -0.43 -11.78
C ALA A 131 -0.16 0.93 -12.03
N GLU A 132 -1.03 1.00 -13.04
CA GLU A 132 -1.82 2.18 -13.41
C GLU A 132 -2.87 2.53 -12.34
N VAL A 133 -3.35 1.54 -11.58
CA VAL A 133 -4.21 1.78 -10.41
C VAL A 133 -3.42 2.45 -9.30
N MET A 134 -2.18 2.00 -9.05
CA MET A 134 -1.31 2.62 -8.03
C MET A 134 -0.98 4.08 -8.38
N THR A 135 -0.49 4.33 -9.59
CA THR A 135 -0.17 5.69 -10.04
C THR A 135 -1.44 6.53 -10.24
N GLY A 136 -2.57 5.94 -10.59
CA GLY A 136 -3.87 6.62 -10.65
C GLY A 136 -4.32 7.17 -9.29
N VAL A 137 -4.13 6.40 -8.21
CA VAL A 137 -4.42 6.89 -6.84
C VAL A 137 -3.49 8.05 -6.45
N VAL A 138 -2.19 7.93 -6.73
CA VAL A 138 -1.22 9.02 -6.45
C VAL A 138 -1.59 10.27 -7.24
N THR A 139 -1.81 10.13 -8.55
CA THR A 139 -2.21 11.21 -9.45
C THR A 139 -3.47 11.90 -8.97
N PHE A 140 -4.49 11.14 -8.57
CA PHE A 140 -5.72 11.71 -8.03
C PHE A 140 -5.46 12.59 -6.81
N ILE A 141 -4.68 12.11 -5.84
CA ILE A 141 -4.36 12.86 -4.63
C ILE A 141 -3.60 14.14 -4.97
N THR A 142 -2.59 14.06 -5.83
CA THR A 142 -1.77 15.22 -6.22
C THR A 142 -2.54 16.25 -7.04
N THR A 143 -3.43 15.80 -7.94
CA THR A 143 -4.18 16.70 -8.83
C THR A 143 -5.35 17.36 -8.11
N PHE A 144 -6.07 16.63 -7.26
CA PHE A 144 -7.28 17.15 -6.61
C PHE A 144 -7.06 17.62 -5.17
N GLY A 145 -5.88 17.40 -4.59
CA GLY A 145 -5.54 17.81 -3.23
C GLY A 145 -6.41 17.16 -2.14
N LYS A 146 -7.00 16.00 -2.43
CA LYS A 146 -7.91 15.29 -1.52
C LYS A 146 -7.82 13.78 -1.66
N LEU A 147 -8.27 13.05 -0.64
CA LEU A 147 -8.33 11.60 -0.67
C LEU A 147 -9.45 11.11 -1.60
N PRO A 148 -9.28 9.96 -2.29
CA PRO A 148 -10.32 9.40 -3.16
C PRO A 148 -11.54 8.95 -2.35
N GLU A 149 -12.71 8.92 -2.98
CA GLU A 149 -13.88 8.28 -2.37
C GLU A 149 -13.63 6.78 -2.18
N LEU A 150 -13.88 6.31 -0.98
CA LEU A 150 -13.69 4.92 -0.59
C LEU A 150 -15.03 4.19 -0.49
N ASP A 151 -15.02 2.89 -0.77
CA ASP A 151 -16.12 2.01 -0.41
C ASP A 151 -16.09 1.64 1.08
N HIS A 152 -17.04 0.82 1.52
CA HIS A 152 -17.16 0.39 2.92
C HIS A 152 -15.96 -0.44 3.42
N GLN A 153 -15.10 -0.94 2.53
CA GLN A 153 -13.88 -1.67 2.89
C GLN A 153 -12.64 -0.77 2.88
N GLY A 154 -12.79 0.53 2.59
CA GLY A 154 -11.70 1.48 2.51
C GLY A 154 -10.96 1.48 1.16
N ARG A 155 -11.57 0.94 0.09
CA ARG A 155 -10.93 0.84 -1.24
C ARG A 155 -11.39 1.97 -2.17
N PRO A 156 -10.51 2.56 -3.01
CA PRO A 156 -10.91 3.58 -3.98
C PRO A 156 -12.02 3.10 -4.92
N LYS A 157 -13.20 3.74 -4.86
CA LYS A 157 -14.38 3.34 -5.68
C LYS A 157 -14.07 3.36 -7.17
N MET A 158 -13.23 4.28 -7.63
CA MET A 158 -12.88 4.43 -9.05
C MET A 158 -12.26 3.16 -9.68
N PHE A 159 -11.66 2.27 -8.87
CA PHE A 159 -11.03 1.04 -9.35
C PHE A 159 -11.65 -0.24 -8.78
N TYR A 160 -12.27 -0.18 -7.59
CA TYR A 160 -12.72 -1.38 -6.86
C TYR A 160 -14.25 -1.47 -6.67
N SER A 161 -15.03 -0.59 -7.29
CA SER A 161 -16.51 -0.59 -7.17
C SER A 161 -17.22 -1.68 -7.97
N GLN A 162 -16.53 -2.35 -8.90
CA GLN A 162 -17.09 -3.39 -9.76
C GLN A 162 -16.33 -4.70 -9.57
N ARG A 163 -17.03 -5.83 -9.72
CA ARG A 163 -16.38 -7.14 -9.72
C ARG A 163 -15.72 -7.36 -11.08
N ILE A 164 -14.62 -8.11 -11.10
CA ILE A 164 -13.96 -8.51 -12.35
C ILE A 164 -14.95 -9.19 -13.31
N HIS A 165 -15.81 -10.07 -12.78
CA HIS A 165 -16.78 -10.82 -13.58
C HIS A 165 -17.88 -9.94 -14.22
N ASP A 166 -18.13 -8.74 -13.70
CA ASP A 166 -19.11 -7.80 -14.26
C ASP A 166 -18.56 -7.04 -15.49
N LYS A 167 -17.24 -7.10 -15.72
CA LYS A 167 -16.55 -6.48 -16.86
C LYS A 167 -15.65 -7.46 -17.63
N CYS A 168 -15.82 -8.76 -17.41
CA CYS A 168 -15.04 -9.79 -18.07
C CYS A 168 -15.45 -9.92 -19.54
N TYR A 169 -14.51 -9.82 -20.48
CA TYR A 169 -14.78 -10.03 -21.90
C TYR A 169 -15.25 -11.46 -22.23
N ARG A 170 -14.90 -12.44 -21.37
CA ARG A 170 -15.36 -13.84 -21.48
C ARG A 170 -16.76 -14.06 -20.91
N ARG A 171 -17.46 -13.01 -20.48
CA ARG A 171 -18.80 -13.13 -19.88
C ARG A 171 -19.81 -13.76 -20.83
N ALA A 172 -19.73 -13.48 -22.13
CA ALA A 172 -20.59 -14.11 -23.13
C ALA A 172 -20.43 -15.65 -23.17
N HIS A 173 -19.20 -16.15 -23.02
CA HIS A 173 -18.95 -17.59 -22.91
C HIS A 173 -19.55 -18.17 -21.62
N PHE A 174 -19.37 -17.48 -20.50
CA PHE A 174 -19.98 -17.86 -19.22
C PHE A 174 -21.50 -17.96 -19.33
N ASP A 175 -22.16 -16.95 -19.91
CA ASP A 175 -23.63 -16.91 -20.06
C ASP A 175 -24.14 -18.00 -21.02
N ALA A 176 -23.32 -18.41 -22.01
CA ALA A 176 -23.61 -19.49 -22.95
C ALA A 176 -23.23 -20.89 -22.44
N GLY A 177 -22.71 -21.03 -21.23
CA GLY A 177 -22.25 -22.31 -20.68
C GLY A 177 -20.98 -22.87 -21.34
N GLN A 178 -20.17 -22.02 -21.97
CA GLN A 178 -18.93 -22.38 -22.66
C GLN A 178 -17.74 -22.23 -21.71
N PHE A 179 -17.36 -23.33 -21.06
CA PHE A 179 -16.28 -23.36 -20.08
C PHE A 179 -15.05 -24.07 -20.63
N VAL A 180 -13.88 -23.66 -20.13
CA VAL A 180 -12.63 -24.40 -20.34
C VAL A 180 -12.71 -25.66 -19.45
N GLU A 181 -12.48 -26.84 -20.03
CA GLU A 181 -12.52 -28.13 -19.32
C GLU A 181 -11.12 -28.61 -18.91
N GLU A 182 -10.12 -28.37 -19.75
CA GLU A 182 -8.71 -28.70 -19.54
C GLU A 182 -7.83 -27.54 -20.02
N TRP A 183 -6.61 -27.44 -19.48
CA TRP A 183 -5.69 -26.31 -19.67
C TRP A 183 -5.06 -26.22 -21.06
#